data_AF-A0AB37QPP2-F1
#
_entry.id   AF-A0AB37QPP2-F1
#
_cell.length_a   1.000
_cell.length_b   1.000
_cell.length_c   1.000
_cell.angle_alpha   90.00
_cell.angle_beta   90.00
_cell.angle_gamma   90.00
#
_symmetry.space_group_name_H-M   'P 1'
#
loop_
_entity.id
_entity.type
_entity.pdbx_description
1 polymer ?
#
loop_
_entity_poly.entity_id
_entity_poly.type
_entity_poly.pdbx_seq_one_letter_code
_entity_poly.pdbx_strand_id
1 'polypeptide(L)'
;MSEHISESISFVHNMTLSHGRNAEVWDTTGKRYIDFVGGIGVLNLGHCNPQVVRAIQDQAAKLTHYCFNATPHDPYIQFMRQLTEFVPVNYPLSGMLTNSGAEAAENALKIVRGTTGRTAVIAFDGGFHGRTLSTLNLNGKVAPYKQKVGVLPGPVFHIPFPSKDNGVTTEQALMAMDRLFSVEIDVNDVACFIFEPVQGEGGFLAMEADFAQALRTFCDEHGIVLIADEIQSGFGRTGQRFAFSRLGIEPDLILLGKSIAGGIPLGAVVGRKALIDNLPKGGLGGTYSGNPIGCAAGLASLAQMTDADLSVGANNRKAPLLRATTPGRRANCRPASAG
;
A
#
# COMPACT_ATOMS: atom_id res chain seq x y z
N MET A 1 -28.35 -11.87 -1.88
CA MET A 1 -27.74 -10.57 -2.23
C MET A 1 -28.54 -9.96 -3.37
N SER A 2 -28.48 -8.64 -3.55
CA SER A 2 -29.27 -7.96 -4.59
C SER A 2 -28.90 -8.46 -5.99
N GLU A 3 -29.90 -8.68 -6.85
CA GLU A 3 -29.73 -8.97 -8.28
C GLU A 3 -29.06 -7.81 -9.05
N HIS A 4 -28.82 -6.67 -8.40
CA HIS A 4 -28.26 -5.47 -8.99
C HIS A 4 -26.73 -5.35 -8.79
N ILE A 5 -26.07 -6.32 -8.14
CA ILE A 5 -24.61 -6.32 -7.93
C ILE A 5 -23.99 -7.48 -8.70
N SER A 6 -22.93 -7.20 -9.47
CA SER A 6 -22.20 -8.22 -10.22
C SER A 6 -21.64 -9.31 -9.29
N GLU A 7 -21.90 -10.57 -9.61
CA GLU A 7 -21.37 -11.74 -8.90
C GLU A 7 -19.84 -11.89 -9.02
N SER A 8 -19.19 -11.10 -9.88
CA SER A 8 -17.72 -11.06 -9.97
C SER A 8 -17.07 -10.38 -8.75
N ILE A 9 -17.85 -9.70 -7.92
CA ILE A 9 -17.39 -9.16 -6.63
C ILE A 9 -17.56 -10.27 -5.58
N SER A 10 -16.46 -10.81 -5.09
CA SER A 10 -16.48 -11.79 -4.02
C SER A 10 -16.45 -11.13 -2.64
N PHE A 11 -17.09 -11.79 -1.67
CA PHE A 11 -17.09 -11.38 -0.27
C PHE A 11 -16.60 -12.55 0.59
N VAL A 12 -15.76 -12.27 1.58
CA VAL A 12 -15.21 -13.30 2.48
C VAL A 12 -16.26 -13.76 3.50
N HIS A 13 -17.11 -12.83 3.95
CA HIS A 13 -18.12 -13.07 4.98
C HIS A 13 -19.51 -12.83 4.40
N ASN A 14 -20.40 -13.82 4.53
CA ASN A 14 -21.79 -13.72 4.05
C ASN A 14 -22.67 -12.99 5.07
N MET A 15 -22.38 -11.70 5.30
CA MET A 15 -23.13 -10.82 6.19
C MET A 15 -23.09 -9.38 5.67
N THR A 16 -24.06 -8.55 6.09
CA THR A 16 -24.12 -7.13 5.75
C THR A 16 -23.90 -6.30 7.01
N LEU A 17 -22.88 -5.45 7.01
CA LEU A 17 -22.59 -4.55 8.13
C LEU A 17 -23.49 -3.31 8.08
N SER A 18 -23.91 -2.83 9.25
CA SER A 18 -24.73 -1.62 9.41
C SER A 18 -23.91 -0.44 9.93
N HIS A 19 -23.05 -0.66 10.93
CA HIS A 19 -22.19 0.37 11.51
C HIS A 19 -20.97 -0.25 12.19
N GLY A 20 -19.97 0.60 12.47
CA GLY A 20 -18.75 0.22 13.17
C GLY A 20 -18.30 1.28 14.16
N ARG A 21 -17.54 0.87 15.17
CA ARG A 21 -16.92 1.74 16.16
C ARG A 21 -15.59 1.12 16.59
N ASN A 22 -14.50 1.86 16.38
CA ASN A 22 -13.15 1.38 16.72
C ASN A 22 -12.85 0.00 16.10
N ALA A 23 -12.72 -1.06 16.90
CA ALA A 23 -12.44 -2.43 16.44
C ALA A 23 -13.69 -3.33 16.44
N GLU A 24 -14.88 -2.74 16.47
CA GLU A 24 -16.15 -3.47 16.51
C GLU A 24 -17.04 -3.08 15.33
N VAL A 25 -17.81 -4.05 14.82
CA VAL A 25 -18.82 -3.84 13.80
C VAL A 25 -20.10 -4.59 14.15
N TRP A 26 -21.22 -4.12 13.65
CA TRP A 26 -22.53 -4.75 13.81
C TRP A 26 -23.13 -5.05 12.45
N ASP A 27 -23.75 -6.21 12.30
CA ASP A 27 -24.55 -6.51 11.11
C ASP A 27 -25.93 -5.85 11.16
N THR A 28 -26.71 -5.99 10.09
CA THR A 28 -28.07 -5.46 9.97
C THR A 28 -29.08 -6.17 10.87
N THR A 29 -28.73 -7.29 11.49
CA THR A 29 -29.55 -7.98 12.51
C THR A 29 -29.22 -7.51 13.93
N GLY A 30 -28.22 -6.64 14.08
CA GLY A 30 -27.74 -6.14 15.36
C GLY A 30 -26.70 -7.02 16.04
N LYS A 31 -26.23 -8.10 15.40
CA LYS A 31 -25.18 -8.95 15.97
C LYS A 31 -23.82 -8.26 15.86
N ARG A 32 -23.08 -8.26 16.97
CA ARG A 32 -21.77 -7.59 17.13
C ARG A 32 -20.61 -8.54 16.81
N TYR A 33 -19.57 -8.01 16.19
CA TYR A 33 -18.33 -8.70 15.87
C TYR A 33 -17.11 -7.87 16.27
N ILE A 34 -15.98 -8.53 16.50
CA ILE A 34 -14.66 -7.90 16.61
C ILE A 34 -14.03 -7.92 15.21
N ASP A 35 -13.59 -6.77 14.73
CA ASP A 35 -13.04 -6.59 13.39
C ASP A 35 -11.52 -6.79 13.38
N PHE A 36 -11.09 -7.98 12.93
CA PHE A 36 -9.68 -8.28 12.64
C PHE A 36 -9.30 -8.02 11.17
N VAL A 37 -10.25 -7.63 10.32
CA VAL A 37 -10.03 -7.31 8.90
C VAL A 37 -9.57 -5.85 8.75
N GLY A 38 -10.17 -4.95 9.52
CA GLY A 38 -9.82 -3.52 9.54
C GLY A 38 -9.91 -2.88 8.15
N GLY A 39 -10.90 -3.30 7.35
CA GLY A 39 -11.06 -2.86 5.96
C GLY A 39 -9.88 -3.21 5.05
N ILE A 40 -9.19 -4.34 5.28
CA ILE A 40 -8.01 -4.77 4.51
C ILE A 40 -6.84 -3.77 4.70
N GLY A 41 -6.55 -3.44 5.96
CA GLY A 41 -5.46 -2.55 6.33
C GLY A 41 -5.76 -1.05 6.19
N VAL A 42 -7.03 -0.66 6.04
CA VAL A 42 -7.49 0.73 5.87
C VAL A 42 -7.74 1.43 7.21
N LEU A 43 -8.18 0.69 8.24
CA LEU A 43 -8.68 1.28 9.47
C LEU A 43 -7.66 1.16 10.61
N ASN A 44 -6.43 1.66 10.43
CA ASN A 44 -5.39 1.66 11.48
C ASN A 44 -5.86 2.35 12.78
N LEU A 45 -6.70 3.38 12.66
CA LEU A 45 -7.27 4.16 13.77
C LEU A 45 -8.69 3.70 14.18
N GLY A 46 -9.18 2.60 13.60
CA GLY A 46 -10.51 2.04 13.84
C GLY A 46 -11.65 2.75 13.09
N HIS A 47 -12.82 2.12 13.12
CA HIS A 47 -14.06 2.65 12.54
C HIS A 47 -14.49 3.96 13.21
N CYS A 48 -14.92 4.92 12.38
CA CYS A 48 -15.52 6.18 12.82
C CYS A 48 -14.68 6.95 13.87
N ASN A 49 -13.36 7.04 13.67
CA ASN A 49 -12.48 7.82 14.54
C ASN A 49 -13.03 9.27 14.67
N PRO A 50 -13.31 9.77 15.89
CA PRO A 50 -14.00 11.04 16.08
C PRO A 50 -13.30 12.25 15.46
N GLN A 51 -11.97 12.28 15.46
CA GLN A 51 -11.20 13.39 14.88
C GLN A 51 -11.28 13.37 13.35
N VAL A 52 -11.19 12.18 12.75
CA VAL A 52 -11.33 12.01 11.30
C VAL A 52 -12.75 12.34 10.84
N VAL A 53 -13.77 11.84 11.56
CA VAL A 53 -15.19 12.14 11.24
C VAL A 53 -15.47 13.64 11.30
N ARG A 54 -14.98 14.32 12.34
CA ARG A 54 -15.13 15.77 12.45
C ARG A 54 -14.45 16.52 11.31
N ALA A 55 -13.22 16.15 10.95
CA ALA A 55 -12.50 16.76 9.83
C ALA A 55 -13.24 16.58 8.49
N ILE A 56 -13.86 15.41 8.27
CA ILE A 56 -14.71 15.15 7.10
C ILE A 56 -15.92 16.09 7.09
N GLN A 57 -16.66 16.17 8.20
CA GLN A 57 -17.87 17.00 8.32
C GLN A 57 -17.54 18.49 8.10
N ASP A 58 -16.50 18.98 8.76
CA ASP A 58 -16.07 20.38 8.68
C ASP A 58 -15.63 20.76 7.26
N GLN A 59 -14.93 19.86 6.55
CA GLN A 59 -14.50 20.10 5.18
C GLN A 59 -15.65 19.99 4.17
N ALA A 60 -16.56 19.03 4.34
CA ALA A 60 -17.72 18.85 3.48
C ALA A 60 -18.66 20.08 3.51
N ALA A 61 -18.75 20.77 4.65
CA ALA A 61 -19.51 22.01 4.78
C ALA A 61 -18.86 23.23 4.09
N LYS A 62 -17.58 23.13 3.67
CA LYS A 62 -16.79 24.23 3.07
C LYS A 62 -16.57 24.04 1.58
N LEU A 63 -16.04 22.88 1.19
CA LEU A 63 -15.71 22.55 -0.18
C LEU A 63 -15.67 21.04 -0.33
N THR A 64 -16.61 20.50 -1.10
CA THR A 64 -16.70 19.06 -1.41
C THR A 64 -15.71 18.67 -2.51
N HIS A 65 -15.57 19.52 -3.52
CA HIS A 65 -14.70 19.27 -4.66
C HIS A 65 -14.41 20.56 -5.44
N TYR A 66 -13.13 20.75 -5.77
CA TYR A 66 -12.70 21.50 -6.95
C TYR A 66 -11.50 20.75 -7.51
N CYS A 67 -11.46 20.46 -8.81
CA CYS A 67 -10.36 19.70 -9.41
C CYS A 67 -9.04 20.45 -9.18
N PHE A 68 -8.08 19.83 -8.48
CA PHE A 68 -6.80 20.48 -8.15
C PHE A 68 -6.02 20.89 -9.40
N ASN A 69 -6.15 20.12 -10.49
CA ASN A 69 -5.60 20.46 -11.80
C ASN A 69 -6.23 21.72 -12.42
N ALA A 70 -7.44 22.10 -12.00
CA ALA A 70 -8.11 23.32 -12.47
C ALA A 70 -7.80 24.52 -11.55
N THR A 71 -7.91 24.36 -10.23
CA THR A 71 -7.50 25.39 -9.26
C THR A 71 -7.08 24.71 -7.96
N PRO A 72 -5.91 25.06 -7.41
CA PRO A 72 -5.44 24.53 -6.14
C PRO A 72 -6.40 24.87 -4.99
N HIS A 73 -6.44 23.99 -3.99
CA HIS A 73 -7.16 24.24 -2.74
C HIS A 73 -6.28 23.87 -1.54
N ASP A 74 -6.41 24.65 -0.46
CA ASP A 74 -5.56 24.55 0.73
C ASP A 74 -5.45 23.14 1.33
N PRO A 75 -6.52 22.32 1.43
CA PRO A 75 -6.41 20.98 2.01
C PRO A 75 -5.35 20.10 1.33
N TYR A 76 -5.21 20.17 0.00
CA TYR A 76 -4.21 19.40 -0.74
C TYR A 76 -2.81 19.87 -0.38
N ILE A 77 -2.58 21.19 -0.38
CA ILE A 77 -1.28 21.80 -0.10
C ILE A 77 -0.83 21.47 1.33
N GLN A 78 -1.75 21.62 2.28
CA GLN A 78 -1.51 21.32 3.70
C GLN A 78 -1.22 19.83 3.91
N PHE A 79 -2.03 18.96 3.30
CA PHE A 79 -1.84 17.52 3.42
C PHE A 79 -0.52 17.07 2.80
N MET A 80 -0.17 17.53 1.60
CA MET A 80 1.11 17.18 0.98
C MET A 80 2.30 17.64 1.82
N ARG A 81 2.26 18.84 2.40
CA ARG A 81 3.31 19.32 3.31
C ARG A 81 3.50 18.39 4.51
N GLN A 82 2.42 18.09 5.22
CA GLN A 82 2.46 17.20 6.39
C GLN A 82 2.85 15.77 6.01
N LEU A 83 2.38 15.27 4.87
CA LEU A 83 2.75 13.96 4.36
C LEU A 83 4.26 13.88 4.07
N THR A 84 4.83 14.92 3.44
CA THR A 84 6.26 14.95 3.14
C THR A 84 7.14 15.00 4.38
N GLU A 85 6.71 15.69 5.44
CA GLU A 85 7.38 15.69 6.75
C GLU A 85 7.21 14.35 7.50
N PHE A 86 6.13 13.62 7.21
CA PHE A 86 5.84 12.34 7.84
C PHE A 86 6.71 11.19 7.31
N VAL A 87 7.07 11.23 6.02
CA VAL A 87 7.87 10.19 5.34
C VAL A 87 9.34 10.29 5.76
N PRO A 88 9.93 9.23 6.37
CA PRO A 88 11.27 9.28 6.94
C PRO A 88 12.35 9.00 5.89
N VAL A 89 12.64 9.99 5.05
CA VAL A 89 13.72 9.94 4.05
C VAL A 89 14.61 11.18 4.10
N ASN A 90 15.84 11.07 3.61
CA ASN A 90 16.85 12.13 3.70
C ASN A 90 17.06 12.92 2.41
N TYR A 91 16.13 12.85 1.46
CA TYR A 91 16.18 13.58 0.19
C TYR A 91 14.96 14.48 -0.01
N PRO A 92 15.03 15.51 -0.89
CA PRO A 92 13.88 16.35 -1.21
C PRO A 92 12.72 15.53 -1.78
N LEU A 93 11.60 15.51 -1.05
CA LEU A 93 10.39 14.76 -1.40
C LEU A 93 9.40 15.66 -2.18
N SER A 94 8.81 15.10 -3.24
CA SER A 94 7.65 15.66 -3.96
C SER A 94 6.63 14.54 -4.18
N GLY A 95 5.45 14.84 -4.71
CA GLY A 95 4.47 13.82 -5.05
C GLY A 95 3.15 14.34 -5.60
N MET A 96 2.26 13.40 -5.91
CA MET A 96 0.88 13.68 -6.25
C MET A 96 -0.07 12.79 -5.44
N LEU A 97 -1.26 13.31 -5.16
CA LEU A 97 -2.35 12.54 -4.58
C LEU A 97 -3.14 11.82 -5.68
N THR A 98 -3.75 10.69 -5.31
CA THR A 98 -4.63 9.87 -6.12
C THR A 98 -5.87 9.50 -5.31
N ASN A 99 -6.81 8.73 -5.87
CA ASN A 99 -7.98 8.23 -5.14
C ASN A 99 -7.73 6.83 -4.56
N SER A 100 -6.86 6.06 -5.23
CA SER A 100 -6.55 4.67 -4.88
C SER A 100 -5.05 4.37 -4.97
N GLY A 101 -4.65 3.27 -4.34
CA GLY A 101 -3.31 2.72 -4.47
C GLY A 101 -2.98 2.24 -5.89
N ALA A 102 -3.96 1.71 -6.63
CA ALA A 102 -3.74 1.29 -8.02
C ALA A 102 -3.41 2.49 -8.93
N GLU A 103 -4.07 3.63 -8.73
CA GLU A 103 -3.72 4.87 -9.44
C GLU A 103 -2.34 5.40 -9.03
N ALA A 104 -1.93 5.21 -7.77
CA ALA A 104 -0.58 5.56 -7.35
C ALA A 104 0.46 4.72 -8.09
N ALA A 105 0.25 3.41 -8.20
CA ALA A 105 1.09 2.51 -8.97
C ALA A 105 1.12 2.87 -10.47
N GLU A 106 -0.03 3.16 -11.09
CA GLU A 106 -0.11 3.62 -12.49
C GLU A 106 0.68 4.91 -12.73
N ASN A 107 0.54 5.90 -11.84
CA ASN A 107 1.30 7.15 -11.96
C ASN A 107 2.79 6.95 -11.68
N ALA A 108 3.17 6.03 -10.81
CA ALA A 108 4.57 5.67 -10.61
C ALA A 108 5.19 5.09 -11.89
N LEU A 109 4.47 4.21 -12.61
CA LEU A 109 4.93 3.70 -13.91
C LEU A 109 5.13 4.83 -14.93
N LYS A 110 4.24 5.83 -14.96
CA LYS A 110 4.38 7.01 -15.84
C LYS A 110 5.61 7.83 -15.47
N ILE A 111 5.81 8.10 -14.18
CA ILE A 111 6.94 8.88 -13.64
C ILE A 111 8.27 8.21 -13.98
N VAL A 112 8.36 6.89 -13.73
CA VAL A 112 9.57 6.13 -14.03
C VAL A 112 9.87 6.14 -15.52
N ARG A 113 8.88 5.85 -16.37
CA ARG A 113 9.06 5.86 -17.83
C ARG A 113 9.50 7.22 -18.36
N GLY A 114 8.88 8.29 -17.88
CA GLY A 114 9.24 9.66 -18.27
C GLY A 114 10.67 10.03 -17.87
N THR A 115 11.20 9.43 -16.80
CA THR A 115 12.51 9.77 -16.25
C THR A 115 13.64 8.90 -16.76
N THR A 116 13.39 7.60 -16.90
CA THR A 116 14.43 6.66 -17.37
C THR A 116 14.42 6.50 -18.89
N GLY A 117 13.30 6.79 -19.56
CA GLY A 117 13.08 6.42 -20.96
C GLY A 117 12.89 4.90 -21.17
N ARG A 118 12.90 4.12 -20.09
CA ARG A 118 12.82 2.65 -20.09
C ARG A 118 11.41 2.20 -19.75
N THR A 119 11.00 1.02 -20.19
CA THR A 119 9.62 0.54 -20.01
C THR A 119 9.46 -0.71 -19.17
N ALA A 120 10.52 -1.51 -19.00
CA ALA A 120 10.41 -2.78 -18.31
C ALA A 120 10.35 -2.61 -16.80
N VAL A 121 9.54 -3.45 -16.16
CA VAL A 121 9.35 -3.46 -14.71
C VAL A 121 9.65 -4.84 -14.18
N ILE A 122 10.35 -4.92 -13.06
CA ILE A 122 10.53 -6.16 -12.31
C ILE A 122 9.69 -6.07 -11.04
N ALA A 123 8.75 -7.00 -10.91
CA ALA A 123 7.92 -7.19 -9.73
C ALA A 123 8.27 -8.55 -9.09
N PHE A 124 7.55 -8.91 -8.03
CA PHE A 124 7.85 -10.11 -7.25
C PHE A 124 6.71 -11.12 -7.25
N ASP A 125 7.07 -12.40 -7.19
CA ASP A 125 6.12 -13.48 -6.95
C ASP A 125 5.31 -13.19 -5.68
N GLY A 126 4.01 -13.46 -5.72
CA GLY A 126 3.09 -13.17 -4.59
C GLY A 126 2.65 -11.71 -4.45
N GLY A 127 3.27 -10.76 -5.16
CA GLY A 127 2.98 -9.32 -5.02
C GLY A 127 1.56 -8.92 -5.46
N PHE A 128 1.05 -7.81 -4.90
CA PHE A 128 -0.24 -7.22 -5.24
C PHE A 128 -0.20 -5.69 -5.28
N HIS A 129 -0.38 -5.11 -6.46
CA HIS A 129 -0.25 -3.67 -6.72
C HIS A 129 -1.53 -3.03 -7.29
N GLY A 130 -2.60 -3.81 -7.47
CA GLY A 130 -3.91 -3.29 -7.86
C GLY A 130 -4.70 -4.18 -8.81
N ARG A 131 -5.75 -3.59 -9.37
CA ARG A 131 -6.71 -4.24 -10.28
C ARG A 131 -7.00 -3.44 -11.56
N THR A 132 -6.28 -2.34 -11.81
CA THR A 132 -6.29 -1.69 -13.13
C THR A 132 -5.44 -2.50 -14.10
N LEU A 133 -5.60 -2.34 -15.42
CA LEU A 133 -4.92 -3.21 -16.39
C LEU A 133 -3.39 -3.20 -16.24
N SER A 134 -2.76 -2.04 -16.02
CA SER A 134 -1.31 -1.97 -15.81
C SER A 134 -0.89 -2.63 -14.51
N THR A 135 -1.62 -2.40 -13.41
CA THR A 135 -1.30 -2.95 -12.08
C THR A 135 -1.57 -4.45 -11.98
N LEU A 136 -2.55 -4.96 -12.73
CA LEU A 136 -2.79 -6.39 -12.88
C LEU A 136 -1.54 -7.10 -13.39
N ASN A 137 -0.77 -6.47 -14.29
CA ASN A 137 0.44 -7.12 -14.79
C ASN A 137 1.53 -7.23 -13.71
N LEU A 138 1.59 -6.25 -12.79
CA LEU A 138 2.54 -6.23 -11.68
C LEU A 138 2.27 -7.33 -10.64
N ASN A 139 1.02 -7.79 -10.49
CA ASN A 139 0.67 -8.80 -9.48
C ASN A 139 1.39 -10.14 -9.74
N GLY A 140 1.83 -10.83 -8.69
CA GLY A 140 2.50 -12.13 -8.81
C GLY A 140 1.54 -13.33 -8.95
N LYS A 141 0.24 -13.16 -8.65
CA LYS A 141 -0.77 -14.22 -8.76
C LYS A 141 -1.64 -14.06 -10.02
N VAL A 142 -1.81 -15.15 -10.78
CA VAL A 142 -2.69 -15.19 -11.96
C VAL A 142 -4.16 -15.23 -11.55
N ALA A 143 -4.56 -16.18 -10.69
CA ALA A 143 -5.94 -16.31 -10.26
C ALA A 143 -6.20 -15.49 -8.98
N PRO A 144 -7.37 -14.81 -8.86
CA PRO A 144 -8.37 -14.58 -9.91
C PRO A 144 -8.04 -13.35 -10.79
N TYR A 145 -6.97 -12.61 -10.49
CA TYR A 145 -6.78 -11.23 -10.95
C TYR A 145 -6.52 -11.07 -12.46
N LYS A 146 -5.76 -11.98 -13.07
CA LYS A 146 -5.35 -11.93 -14.49
C LYS A 146 -6.15 -12.88 -15.39
N GLN A 147 -7.11 -13.62 -14.84
CA GLN A 147 -7.91 -14.56 -15.62
C GLN A 147 -8.93 -13.81 -16.50
N LYS A 148 -9.07 -14.23 -17.75
CA LYS A 148 -10.06 -13.70 -18.73
C LYS A 148 -9.88 -12.24 -19.17
N VAL A 149 -8.78 -11.58 -18.83
CA VAL A 149 -8.55 -10.15 -19.17
C VAL A 149 -7.60 -9.92 -20.36
N GLY A 150 -7.06 -11.00 -20.96
CA GLY A 150 -6.22 -10.92 -22.14
C GLY A 150 -4.78 -10.46 -21.85
N VAL A 151 -4.14 -9.86 -22.85
CA VAL A 151 -2.75 -9.36 -22.76
C VAL A 151 -2.72 -8.08 -21.93
N LEU A 152 -1.81 -8.01 -20.98
CA LEU A 152 -1.66 -6.88 -20.07
C LEU A 152 -0.51 -5.94 -20.48
N PRO A 153 -0.57 -4.64 -20.14
CA PRO A 153 0.50 -3.68 -20.47
C PRO A 153 1.86 -4.09 -19.89
N GLY A 154 2.92 -4.11 -20.71
CA GLY A 154 4.24 -4.60 -20.32
C GLY A 154 5.35 -4.17 -21.30
N PRO A 155 6.61 -4.58 -21.08
CA PRO A 155 6.98 -5.82 -20.37
C PRO A 155 7.05 -5.71 -18.84
N VAL A 156 6.63 -6.78 -18.15
CA VAL A 156 6.76 -6.96 -16.69
C VAL A 156 7.31 -8.37 -16.44
N PHE A 157 8.33 -8.47 -15.61
CA PHE A 157 8.96 -9.73 -15.19
C PHE A 157 8.76 -9.94 -13.69
N HIS A 158 8.83 -11.19 -13.26
CA HIS A 158 8.70 -11.58 -11.86
C HIS A 158 9.91 -12.39 -11.41
N ILE A 159 10.42 -12.07 -10.22
CA ILE A 159 11.42 -12.88 -9.52
C ILE A 159 10.88 -13.34 -8.16
N PRO A 160 11.42 -14.41 -7.57
CA PRO A 160 11.01 -14.90 -6.25
C PRO A 160 11.16 -13.82 -5.18
N PHE A 161 10.16 -13.73 -4.28
CA PHE A 161 10.21 -12.82 -3.13
C PHE A 161 10.94 -13.47 -1.95
N PRO A 162 12.12 -12.98 -1.54
CA PRO A 162 12.88 -13.59 -0.46
C PRO A 162 12.29 -13.23 0.91
N SER A 163 11.89 -14.26 1.64
CA SER A 163 11.29 -14.14 2.96
C SER A 163 11.52 -15.40 3.77
N LYS A 164 11.85 -15.27 5.05
CA LYS A 164 11.84 -16.41 5.98
C LYS A 164 10.47 -17.11 6.05
N ASP A 165 9.39 -16.39 5.81
CA ASP A 165 8.01 -16.89 5.94
C ASP A 165 7.59 -17.85 4.81
N ASN A 166 8.28 -17.80 3.66
CA ASN A 166 8.04 -18.70 2.52
C ASN A 166 9.23 -19.61 2.19
N GLY A 167 10.36 -19.46 2.90
CA GLY A 167 11.57 -20.26 2.69
C GLY A 167 12.42 -19.87 1.47
N VAL A 168 12.05 -18.81 0.73
CA VAL A 168 12.85 -18.28 -0.37
C VAL A 168 13.99 -17.46 0.20
N THR A 169 15.23 -17.84 -0.12
CA THR A 169 16.43 -17.17 0.39
C THR A 169 16.83 -15.97 -0.48
N THR A 170 17.58 -15.03 0.10
CA THR A 170 18.22 -13.93 -0.63
C THR A 170 19.04 -14.44 -1.82
N GLU A 171 19.82 -15.50 -1.62
CA GLU A 171 20.65 -16.10 -2.67
C GLU A 171 19.80 -16.61 -3.85
N GLN A 172 18.68 -17.28 -3.59
CA GLN A 172 17.78 -17.76 -4.65
C GLN A 172 17.17 -16.61 -5.46
N ALA A 173 16.78 -15.52 -4.79
CA ALA A 173 16.24 -14.34 -5.46
C ALA A 173 17.30 -13.63 -6.31
N LEU A 174 18.54 -13.53 -5.83
CA LEU A 174 19.67 -12.96 -6.60
C LEU A 174 20.02 -13.82 -7.81
N MET A 175 20.09 -15.15 -7.66
CA MET A 175 20.31 -16.06 -8.79
C MET A 175 19.21 -15.95 -9.85
N ALA A 176 17.95 -15.78 -9.43
CA ALA A 176 16.84 -15.57 -10.36
C ALA A 176 16.95 -14.23 -11.10
N MET A 177 17.42 -13.19 -10.42
CA MET A 177 17.69 -11.88 -11.01
C MET A 177 18.84 -11.94 -12.04
N ASP A 178 19.95 -12.59 -11.70
CA ASP A 178 21.08 -12.79 -12.64
C ASP A 178 20.66 -13.58 -13.88
N ARG A 179 19.86 -14.65 -13.69
CA ARG A 179 19.29 -15.42 -14.79
C ARG A 179 18.40 -14.55 -15.67
N LEU A 180 17.51 -13.75 -15.09
CA LEU A 180 16.60 -12.86 -15.81
C LEU A 180 17.39 -11.94 -16.76
N PHE A 181 18.46 -11.31 -16.27
CA PHE A 181 19.29 -10.42 -17.07
C PHE A 181 20.19 -11.14 -18.08
N SER A 182 20.50 -12.41 -17.84
CA SER A 182 21.31 -13.20 -18.77
C SER A 182 20.53 -13.70 -19.99
N VAL A 183 19.21 -13.91 -19.86
CA VAL A 183 18.45 -14.64 -20.89
C VAL A 183 17.10 -14.03 -21.30
N GLU A 184 16.55 -13.05 -20.57
CA GLU A 184 15.22 -12.50 -20.88
C GLU A 184 15.21 -11.01 -21.22
N ILE A 185 16.04 -10.20 -20.56
CA ILE A 185 16.03 -8.74 -20.74
C ILE A 185 17.40 -8.10 -20.47
N ASP A 186 17.76 -7.08 -21.25
CA ASP A 186 18.91 -6.22 -20.95
C ASP A 186 18.63 -5.36 -19.70
N VAL A 187 19.53 -5.38 -18.72
CA VAL A 187 19.44 -4.55 -17.51
C VAL A 187 19.23 -3.05 -17.82
N ASN A 188 19.73 -2.58 -18.96
CA ASN A 188 19.59 -1.19 -19.40
C ASN A 188 18.18 -0.84 -19.91
N ASP A 189 17.31 -1.83 -20.13
CA ASP A 189 15.89 -1.63 -20.49
C ASP A 189 14.98 -1.62 -19.25
N VAL A 190 15.52 -1.88 -18.05
CA VAL A 190 14.77 -1.91 -16.80
C VAL A 190 14.57 -0.51 -16.26
N ALA A 191 13.30 -0.14 -16.16
CA ALA A 191 12.87 1.15 -15.66
C ALA A 191 12.80 1.16 -14.13
N CYS A 192 12.21 0.12 -13.55
CA CYS A 192 12.11 0.00 -12.10
C CYS A 192 12.00 -1.44 -11.58
N PHE A 193 12.37 -1.59 -10.31
CA PHE A 193 11.83 -2.63 -9.43
C PHE A 193 10.67 -2.06 -8.62
N ILE A 194 9.60 -2.83 -8.47
CA ILE A 194 8.49 -2.53 -7.56
C ILE A 194 8.30 -3.68 -6.58
N PHE A 195 8.27 -3.37 -5.28
CA PHE A 195 8.14 -4.37 -4.23
C PHE A 195 7.30 -3.86 -3.06
N GLU A 196 6.66 -4.77 -2.34
CA GLU A 196 6.06 -4.50 -1.03
C GLU A 196 7.11 -4.83 0.05
N PRO A 197 7.45 -3.94 1.01
CA PRO A 197 8.34 -4.29 2.12
C PRO A 197 7.81 -5.46 2.97
N VAL A 198 6.49 -5.56 3.07
CA VAL A 198 5.78 -6.73 3.59
C VAL A 198 4.63 -7.03 2.62
N GLN A 199 4.69 -8.16 1.91
CA GLN A 199 3.64 -8.53 0.97
C GLN A 199 2.33 -8.80 1.70
N GLY A 200 1.27 -8.09 1.30
CA GLY A 200 -0.06 -8.26 1.85
C GLY A 200 -0.74 -9.53 1.38
N GLU A 201 -1.34 -9.45 0.20
CA GLU A 201 -2.09 -10.56 -0.41
C GLU A 201 -1.21 -11.78 -0.76
N GLY A 202 0.12 -11.60 -0.75
CA GLY A 202 1.11 -12.66 -0.86
C GLY A 202 1.13 -13.61 0.33
N GLY A 203 0.70 -13.16 1.52
CA GLY A 203 0.65 -13.97 2.74
C GLY A 203 1.33 -13.35 3.96
N PHE A 204 1.43 -12.02 4.02
CA PHE A 204 2.11 -11.26 5.09
C PHE A 204 3.61 -11.62 5.19
N LEU A 205 4.26 -11.75 4.03
CA LEU A 205 5.66 -12.13 3.89
C LEU A 205 6.56 -10.91 4.07
N ALA A 206 7.41 -10.89 5.09
CA ALA A 206 8.36 -9.80 5.28
C ALA A 206 9.61 -10.02 4.40
N MET A 207 10.02 -8.99 3.63
CA MET A 207 11.23 -9.07 2.81
C MET A 207 12.48 -9.21 3.70
N GLU A 208 13.43 -10.05 3.29
CA GLU A 208 14.75 -10.11 3.91
C GLU A 208 15.55 -8.81 3.69
N ALA A 209 16.04 -8.21 4.77
CA ALA A 209 16.76 -6.93 4.71
C ALA A 209 18.03 -7.00 3.84
N ASP A 210 18.78 -8.09 3.92
CA ASP A 210 19.99 -8.29 3.13
C ASP A 210 19.70 -8.25 1.62
N PHE A 211 18.57 -8.82 1.19
CA PHE A 211 18.15 -8.74 -0.21
C PHE A 211 17.76 -7.31 -0.60
N ALA A 212 16.99 -6.62 0.24
CA ALA A 212 16.58 -5.24 -0.04
C ALA A 212 17.79 -4.29 -0.18
N GLN A 213 18.82 -4.49 0.65
CA GLN A 213 20.07 -3.72 0.59
C GLN A 213 20.87 -4.05 -0.68
N ALA A 214 21.00 -5.34 -1.04
CA ALA A 214 21.63 -5.74 -2.30
C ALA A 214 20.89 -5.16 -3.52
N LEU A 215 19.55 -5.20 -3.50
CA LEU A 215 18.71 -4.63 -4.56
C LEU A 215 18.87 -3.11 -4.67
N ARG A 216 18.96 -2.40 -3.55
CA ARG A 216 19.21 -0.95 -3.54
C ARG A 216 20.55 -0.61 -4.19
N THR A 217 21.63 -1.30 -3.79
CA THR A 217 22.96 -1.13 -4.40
C THR A 217 22.92 -1.39 -5.91
N PHE A 218 22.29 -2.50 -6.33
CA PHE A 218 22.12 -2.84 -7.73
C PHE A 218 21.36 -1.75 -8.51
N CYS A 219 20.27 -1.23 -7.94
CA CYS A 219 19.50 -0.16 -8.56
C CYS A 219 20.32 1.13 -8.73
N ASP A 220 21.15 1.47 -7.74
CA ASP A 220 22.04 2.64 -7.81
C ASP A 220 23.10 2.50 -8.89
N GLU A 221 23.71 1.31 -9.03
CA GLU A 221 24.73 1.01 -10.03
C GLU A 221 24.20 1.08 -11.48
N HIS A 222 22.93 0.70 -11.69
CA HIS A 222 22.32 0.59 -13.02
C HIS A 222 21.34 1.73 -13.38
N GLY A 223 21.15 2.69 -12.47
CA GLY A 223 20.19 3.78 -12.63
C GLY A 223 18.75 3.29 -12.77
N ILE A 224 18.40 2.22 -12.04
CA ILE A 224 17.05 1.65 -12.02
C ILE A 224 16.29 2.26 -10.84
N VAL A 225 15.04 2.68 -11.06
CA VAL A 225 14.22 3.26 -9.99
C VAL A 225 13.71 2.17 -9.06
N LEU A 226 13.85 2.35 -7.75
CA LEU A 226 13.31 1.44 -6.75
C LEU A 226 12.00 1.99 -6.16
N ILE A 227 10.90 1.25 -6.34
CA ILE A 227 9.56 1.64 -5.85
C ILE A 227 9.17 0.75 -4.67
N ALA A 228 8.95 1.35 -3.50
CA ALA A 228 8.35 0.67 -2.36
C ALA A 228 6.83 0.88 -2.36
N ASP A 229 6.07 -0.20 -2.51
CA ASP A 229 4.64 -0.22 -2.29
C ASP A 229 4.32 -0.34 -0.80
N GLU A 230 4.05 0.81 -0.17
CA GLU A 230 3.67 0.93 1.24
C GLU A 230 2.16 1.09 1.41
N ILE A 231 1.36 0.78 0.37
CA ILE A 231 -0.10 0.96 0.40
C ILE A 231 -0.69 0.20 1.60
N GLN A 232 -0.22 -1.02 1.90
CA GLN A 232 -0.68 -1.79 3.06
C GLN A 232 0.19 -1.68 4.31
N SER A 233 1.51 -1.66 4.15
CA SER A 233 2.46 -1.73 5.26
C SER A 233 2.74 -0.38 5.94
N GLY A 234 2.34 0.72 5.30
CA GLY A 234 2.57 2.07 5.79
C GLY A 234 1.65 2.51 6.94
N PHE A 235 1.79 3.78 7.30
CA PHE A 235 0.99 4.48 8.32
C PHE A 235 0.97 3.78 9.68
N GLY A 236 2.09 3.21 10.12
CA GLY A 236 2.18 2.58 11.43
C GLY A 236 1.82 1.10 11.48
N ARG A 237 1.39 0.49 10.36
CA ARG A 237 0.86 -0.89 10.34
C ARG A 237 1.89 -1.91 10.85
N THR A 238 3.16 -1.72 10.52
CA THR A 238 4.26 -2.58 10.98
C THR A 238 4.91 -2.11 12.29
N GLY A 239 4.34 -1.10 12.96
CA GLY A 239 4.87 -0.50 14.19
C GLY A 239 5.97 0.55 13.98
N GLN A 240 6.19 0.96 12.74
CA GLN A 240 6.93 2.17 12.34
C GLN A 240 6.07 2.91 11.30
N ARG A 241 6.34 4.19 11.05
CA ARG A 241 5.59 4.99 10.06
C ARG A 241 5.49 4.26 8.72
N PHE A 242 6.60 3.71 8.25
CA PHE A 242 6.71 2.91 7.04
C PHE A 242 7.61 1.69 7.29
N ALA A 243 7.35 0.60 6.56
CA ALA A 243 8.05 -0.66 6.72
C ALA A 243 9.43 -0.70 6.04
N PHE A 244 9.65 0.07 4.98
CA PHE A 244 10.94 0.16 4.28
C PHE A 244 12.09 0.56 5.22
N SER A 245 11.80 1.34 6.26
CA SER A 245 12.80 1.75 7.26
C SER A 245 13.41 0.55 8.01
N ARG A 246 12.71 -0.59 8.09
CA ARG A 246 13.21 -1.84 8.68
C ARG A 246 14.21 -2.57 7.78
N LEU A 247 14.21 -2.27 6.48
CA LEU A 247 15.08 -2.88 5.48
C LEU A 247 16.44 -2.17 5.39
N GLY A 248 16.58 -1.00 6.01
CA GLY A 248 17.82 -0.21 5.97
C GLY A 248 18.09 0.45 4.62
N ILE A 249 17.03 0.74 3.85
CA ILE A 249 17.11 1.39 2.54
C ILE A 249 16.16 2.58 2.45
N GLU A 250 16.44 3.50 1.54
CA GLU A 250 15.48 4.52 1.11
C GLU A 250 15.07 4.21 -0.36
N PRO A 251 13.77 3.99 -0.64
CA PRO A 251 13.28 3.82 -2.00
C PRO A 251 13.28 5.15 -2.75
N ASP A 252 13.19 5.11 -4.07
CA ASP A 252 13.14 6.32 -4.91
C ASP A 252 11.72 6.89 -5.01
N LEU A 253 10.73 5.99 -5.12
CA LEU A 253 9.30 6.28 -5.06
C LEU A 253 8.62 5.41 -4.00
N ILE A 254 7.57 5.95 -3.38
CA ILE A 254 6.76 5.29 -2.35
C ILE A 254 5.30 5.40 -2.75
N LEU A 255 4.61 4.27 -2.79
CA LEU A 255 3.17 4.20 -3.08
C LEU A 255 2.38 4.15 -1.78
N LEU A 256 1.35 4.98 -1.68
CA LEU A 256 0.58 5.20 -0.46
C LEU A 256 -0.92 5.08 -0.74
N GLY A 257 -1.67 4.61 0.25
CA GLY A 257 -3.11 4.45 0.17
C GLY A 257 -3.69 3.93 1.48
N LYS A 258 -4.79 3.17 1.40
CA LYS A 258 -5.48 2.51 2.51
C LYS A 258 -5.63 3.42 3.75
N SER A 259 -4.75 3.26 4.75
CA SER A 259 -4.84 3.96 6.03
C SER A 259 -4.52 5.46 5.98
N ILE A 260 -4.04 5.97 4.85
CA ILE A 260 -3.67 7.38 4.64
C ILE A 260 -4.77 8.38 5.06
N ALA A 261 -6.06 8.03 4.94
CA ALA A 261 -7.19 8.94 5.20
C ALA A 261 -8.34 8.28 5.98
N GLY A 262 -8.04 7.30 6.82
CA GLY A 262 -8.99 6.76 7.80
C GLY A 262 -10.30 6.21 7.20
N GLY A 263 -10.24 5.63 5.99
CA GLY A 263 -11.40 5.06 5.29
C GLY A 263 -11.93 5.90 4.13
N ILE A 264 -11.47 7.14 3.95
CA ILE A 264 -11.82 7.95 2.78
C ILE A 264 -10.88 7.61 1.61
N PRO A 265 -11.39 7.50 0.37
CA PRO A 265 -10.55 7.28 -0.81
C PRO A 265 -9.49 8.38 -0.96
N LEU A 266 -8.24 7.98 -0.76
CA LEU A 266 -7.07 8.78 -0.99
C LEU A 266 -5.89 7.83 -1.20
N GLY A 267 -5.01 8.18 -2.11
CA GLY A 267 -3.71 7.57 -2.30
C GLY A 267 -2.68 8.63 -2.62
N ALA A 268 -1.43 8.23 -2.75
CA ALA A 268 -0.37 9.10 -3.23
C ALA A 268 0.77 8.30 -3.84
N VAL A 269 1.47 8.92 -4.79
CA VAL A 269 2.85 8.56 -5.12
C VAL A 269 3.73 9.72 -4.69
N VAL A 270 4.68 9.44 -3.81
CA VAL A 270 5.67 10.41 -3.33
C VAL A 270 7.06 9.86 -3.59
N GLY A 271 8.07 10.71 -3.69
CA GLY A 271 9.42 10.24 -3.94
C GLY A 271 10.38 11.36 -4.24
N ARG A 272 11.57 11.00 -4.73
CA ARG A 272 12.61 11.97 -5.09
C ARG A 272 12.04 13.04 -6.01
N LYS A 273 12.16 14.31 -5.61
CA LYS A 273 11.67 15.45 -6.39
C LYS A 273 12.13 15.43 -7.85
N ALA A 274 13.38 15.04 -8.08
CA ALA A 274 13.96 14.93 -9.42
C ALA A 274 13.26 13.90 -10.33
N LEU A 275 12.61 12.87 -9.76
CA LEU A 275 11.82 11.89 -10.52
C LEU A 275 10.39 12.39 -10.73
N ILE A 276 9.75 12.86 -9.66
CA ILE A 276 8.34 13.29 -9.69
C ILE A 276 8.13 14.47 -10.65
N ASP A 277 9.03 15.45 -10.63
CA ASP A 277 8.87 16.73 -11.33
C ASP A 277 9.40 16.71 -12.77
N ASN A 278 9.38 15.54 -13.42
CA ASN A 278 10.01 15.35 -14.73
C ASN A 278 9.02 15.21 -15.91
N LEU A 279 7.74 14.94 -15.65
CA LEU A 279 6.72 14.90 -16.71
C LEU A 279 6.30 16.32 -17.13
N PRO A 280 5.87 16.52 -18.41
CA PRO A 280 5.31 17.79 -18.85
C PRO A 280 4.15 18.24 -17.95
N LYS A 281 3.98 19.56 -17.77
CA LYS A 281 2.86 20.12 -17.01
C LYS A 281 1.53 19.58 -17.56
N GLY A 282 0.70 19.03 -16.65
CA GLY A 282 -0.55 18.35 -17.01
C GLY A 282 -0.42 16.84 -17.27
N GLY A 283 0.80 16.29 -17.28
CA GLY A 283 1.03 14.84 -17.45
C GLY A 283 0.58 13.99 -16.25
N LEU A 284 0.41 14.60 -15.07
CA LEU A 284 -0.10 14.00 -13.85
C LEU A 284 -1.40 14.70 -13.42
N GLY A 285 -2.37 13.92 -12.95
CA GLY A 285 -3.65 14.47 -12.50
C GLY A 285 -4.73 13.43 -12.33
N GLY A 286 -5.97 13.90 -12.37
CA GLY A 286 -7.18 13.12 -12.26
C GLY A 286 -8.25 13.97 -11.60
N THR A 287 -9.50 13.87 -12.07
CA THR A 287 -10.57 14.79 -11.66
C THR A 287 -10.71 14.87 -10.14
N TYR A 288 -10.72 13.72 -9.45
CA TYR A 288 -10.91 13.66 -8.00
C TYR A 288 -9.63 13.53 -7.19
N SER A 289 -8.48 13.39 -7.86
CA SER A 289 -7.19 13.15 -7.21
C SER A 289 -6.86 14.22 -6.18
N GLY A 290 -6.71 13.80 -4.92
CA GLY A 290 -6.50 14.73 -3.81
C GLY A 290 -7.74 15.52 -3.41
N ASN A 291 -8.92 14.90 -3.46
CA ASN A 291 -10.17 15.50 -2.99
C ASN A 291 -9.99 16.19 -1.62
N PRO A 292 -10.53 17.41 -1.41
CA PRO A 292 -10.31 18.17 -0.19
C PRO A 292 -10.81 17.45 1.08
N ILE A 293 -11.90 16.69 1.01
CA ILE A 293 -12.41 15.89 2.15
C ILE A 293 -11.41 14.78 2.50
N GLY A 294 -10.88 14.08 1.49
CA GLY A 294 -9.83 13.07 1.68
C GLY A 294 -8.58 13.67 2.32
N CYS A 295 -8.14 14.84 1.85
CA CYS A 295 -7.00 15.55 2.43
C CYS A 295 -7.23 15.95 3.89
N ALA A 296 -8.42 16.46 4.23
CA ALA A 296 -8.77 16.81 5.62
C ALA A 296 -8.80 15.56 6.53
N ALA A 297 -9.37 14.46 6.06
CA ALA A 297 -9.35 13.17 6.76
C ALA A 297 -7.91 12.64 6.94
N GLY A 298 -7.07 12.81 5.93
CA GLY A 298 -5.65 12.44 5.98
C GLY A 298 -4.86 13.27 6.98
N LEU A 299 -5.07 14.58 7.03
CA LEU A 299 -4.46 15.46 8.03
C LEU A 299 -4.83 15.02 9.46
N ALA A 300 -6.11 14.73 9.71
CA ALA A 300 -6.56 14.23 11.01
C ALA A 300 -6.01 12.83 11.34
N SER A 301 -5.73 12.01 10.33
CA SER A 301 -5.11 10.69 10.51
C SER A 301 -3.63 10.83 10.87
N LEU A 302 -2.86 11.63 10.12
CA LEU A 302 -1.43 11.86 10.36
C LEU A 302 -1.18 12.45 11.76
N ALA A 303 -2.01 13.38 12.21
CA ALA A 303 -1.89 14.01 13.53
C ALA A 303 -1.98 13.02 14.71
N GLN A 304 -2.61 11.86 14.51
CA GLN A 304 -2.75 10.80 15.52
C GLN A 304 -1.66 9.71 15.41
N MET A 305 -0.78 9.77 14.41
CA MET A 305 0.22 8.74 14.14
C MET A 305 1.63 9.22 14.53
N THR A 306 1.78 9.80 15.71
CA THR A 306 3.12 10.21 16.19
C THR A 306 4.01 8.99 16.46
N ASP A 307 5.34 9.16 16.46
CA ASP A 307 6.26 8.04 16.76
C ASP A 307 6.02 7.44 18.15
N ALA A 308 5.62 8.27 19.12
CA ALA A 308 5.23 7.83 20.45
C ALA A 308 3.98 6.94 20.38
N ASP A 309 2.94 7.36 19.66
CA ASP A 309 1.69 6.58 19.53
C ASP A 309 1.91 5.26 18.77
N LEU A 310 2.71 5.30 17.71
CA LEU A 310 3.01 4.13 16.88
C LEU A 310 3.83 3.08 17.65
N SER A 311 4.84 3.51 18.41
CA SER A 311 5.68 2.61 19.22
C SER A 311 4.90 1.96 20.35
N VAL A 312 4.08 2.72 21.08
CA VAL A 312 3.20 2.20 22.14
C VAL A 312 2.16 1.23 21.56
N GLY A 313 1.51 1.61 20.45
CA GLY A 313 0.52 0.77 19.78
C GLY A 313 1.09 -0.55 19.24
N ALA A 314 2.35 -0.57 18.79
CA ALA A 314 3.02 -1.78 18.33
C ALA A 314 3.33 -2.73 19.50
N ASN A 315 3.87 -2.20 20.60
CA ASN A 315 4.27 -2.99 21.76
C ASN A 315 3.06 -3.61 22.47
N ASN A 316 1.97 -2.85 22.62
CA ASN A 316 0.75 -3.31 23.28
C ASN A 316 0.01 -4.40 22.48
N ARG A 317 0.16 -4.44 21.15
CA ARG A 317 -0.51 -5.42 20.27
C ARG A 317 0.33 -6.67 19.99
N LYS A 318 1.65 -6.54 19.83
CA LYS A 318 2.53 -7.69 19.51
C LYS A 318 2.62 -8.71 20.65
N ALA A 319 2.77 -8.25 21.89
CA ALA A 319 3.02 -9.15 23.02
C ALA A 319 1.85 -10.12 23.32
N PRO A 320 0.57 -9.70 23.31
CA PRO A 320 -0.55 -10.61 23.52
C PRO A 320 -0.79 -11.57 22.34
N LEU A 321 -0.68 -11.09 21.10
CA LEU A 321 -0.93 -11.91 19.90
C LEU A 321 0.11 -13.03 19.74
N LEU A 322 1.40 -12.71 19.88
CA LEU A 322 2.47 -13.73 19.81
C LEU A 322 2.32 -14.76 20.93
N ARG A 323 1.95 -14.33 22.15
CA ARG A 323 1.67 -15.26 23.26
C ARG A 323 0.50 -16.20 22.98
N ALA A 324 -0.51 -15.75 22.23
CA ALA A 324 -1.67 -16.56 21.88
C ALA A 324 -1.41 -17.53 20.72
N THR A 325 -0.47 -17.22 19.82
CA THR A 325 -0.19 -18.03 18.61
C THR A 325 1.05 -18.93 18.73
N THR A 326 1.83 -18.82 19.81
CA THR A 326 2.97 -19.73 20.04
C THR A 326 2.45 -21.13 20.42
N PRO A 327 2.76 -22.19 19.66
CA PRO A 327 2.28 -23.54 19.93
C PRO A 327 2.99 -24.11 21.17
N GLY A 328 2.38 -23.91 22.34
CA GLY A 328 2.88 -24.42 23.62
C GLY A 328 1.91 -24.35 24.80
N ARG A 329 0.73 -23.73 24.65
CA ARG A 329 -0.34 -23.73 25.65
C ARG A 329 -1.69 -24.05 25.02
N ARG A 330 -1.90 -25.33 24.68
CA ARG A 330 -3.28 -25.85 24.57
C ARG A 330 -3.83 -25.90 26.00
N ALA A 331 -4.59 -24.87 26.39
CA ALA A 331 -5.51 -25.01 27.51
C ALA A 331 -6.58 -26.03 27.09
N ASN A 332 -6.77 -27.06 27.91
CA ASN A 332 -7.77 -28.10 27.74
C ASN A 332 -9.18 -27.50 27.63
N CYS A 333 -9.65 -27.24 26.41
CA CYS A 333 -11.08 -27.12 26.15
C CYS A 333 -11.59 -28.50 25.71
N ARG A 334 -12.23 -29.22 26.65
CA ARG A 334 -13.00 -30.43 26.32
C ARG A 334 -14.11 -30.07 25.33
N PRO A 335 -14.42 -30.93 24.35
CA PRO A 335 -15.59 -30.73 23.50
C PRO A 335 -16.85 -30.86 24.36
N ALA A 336 -17.74 -29.87 24.27
CA ALA A 336 -19.09 -30.01 24.77
C ALA A 336 -19.82 -31.06 23.92
N SER A 337 -20.37 -32.07 24.58
CA SER A 337 -21.20 -33.12 24.01
C SER A 337 -22.39 -32.53 23.27
N ALA A 338 -22.65 -33.04 22.06
CA ALA A 338 -23.87 -32.81 21.32
C ALA A 338 -25.07 -33.40 22.08
N GLY A 339 -26.11 -32.58 22.25
CA GLY A 339 -27.46 -32.92 22.66
C GLY A 339 -28.42 -32.03 21.88
#